data_AF-A0AAE3K1K2-F1
#
_entry.id   AF-A0AAE3K1K2-F1
#
_cell.length_a   1.000
_cell.length_b   1.000
_cell.length_c   1.000
_cell.angle_alpha   90.00
_cell.angle_beta   90.00
_cell.angle_gamma   90.00
#
_symmetry.space_group_name_H-M   'P 1'
#
loop_
_entity.id
_entity.type
_entity.pdbx_description
1 polymer ?
#
loop_
_entity_poly.entity_id
_entity_poly.type
_entity_poly.pdbx_seq_one_letter_code
_entity_poly.pdbx_strand_id
1 'polypeptide(L)'
;MKILRFSIKEGELVHDENGNVIGVIDEGFVKLTTKDGIEIDPKSVKPKLDREDLDLVSMIKRIKEVDLLDALLLEKRERRMKLIHTLGEVFEEFILGELSREFKVEAHPKLFLSLSKFSGKRQHNTPDFLVEGKVIVEAKVGKVDYAQIEEYSRFYPGVVALPYAGSCFVPRGWQCVNNVVLDPKRLLDRVRIYLGK
;
A
#
# COMPACT_ATOMS: atom_id res chain seq x y z
N MET A 1 -3.30 -19.50 -4.14
CA MET A 1 -2.32 -20.57 -3.87
C MET A 1 -1.29 -20.71 -5.00
N LYS A 2 0.00 -20.78 -4.65
CA LYS A 2 1.15 -21.02 -5.52
C LYS A 2 2.03 -22.12 -4.94
N ILE A 3 2.66 -22.90 -5.81
CA ILE A 3 3.64 -23.92 -5.44
C ILE A 3 4.97 -23.51 -6.07
N LEU A 4 5.94 -23.16 -5.24
CA LEU A 4 7.26 -22.68 -5.66
C LEU A 4 8.35 -23.62 -5.12
N ARG A 5 9.52 -23.60 -5.75
CA ARG A 5 10.66 -24.42 -5.35
C ARG A 5 11.84 -23.56 -4.97
N PHE A 6 12.59 -24.04 -3.97
CA PHE A 6 13.66 -23.30 -3.34
C PHE A 6 14.85 -24.19 -3.01
N SER A 7 16.00 -23.55 -2.93
CA SER A 7 17.23 -24.09 -2.35
C SER A 7 17.63 -23.24 -1.15
N ILE A 8 18.18 -23.88 -0.12
CA ILE A 8 18.82 -23.17 0.99
C ILE A 8 20.28 -22.95 0.62
N LYS A 9 20.69 -21.69 0.46
CA LYS A 9 22.06 -21.29 0.11
C LYS A 9 22.53 -20.29 1.16
N GLU A 10 23.63 -20.59 1.84
CA GLU A 10 24.19 -19.73 2.90
C GLU A 10 23.17 -19.37 4.00
N GLY A 11 22.27 -20.30 4.31
CA GLY A 11 21.20 -20.10 5.32
C GLY A 11 20.00 -19.28 4.81
N GLU A 12 20.01 -18.83 3.56
CA GLU A 12 18.89 -18.13 2.94
C GLU A 12 18.10 -19.03 1.99
N LEU A 13 16.79 -18.83 1.94
CA LEU A 13 15.90 -19.50 1.01
C LEU A 13 15.88 -18.72 -0.32
N VAL A 14 16.30 -19.39 -1.39
CA VAL A 14 16.43 -18.80 -2.74
C VAL A 14 15.56 -19.56 -3.71
N HIS A 15 14.81 -18.84 -4.55
CA HIS A 15 14.05 -19.42 -5.66
C HIS A 15 14.95 -20.26 -6.57
N ASP A 16 14.56 -21.52 -6.78
CA ASP A 16 15.31 -22.50 -7.54
C ASP A 16 14.35 -23.58 -8.05
N GLU A 17 14.06 -23.60 -9.36
CA GLU A 17 13.13 -24.55 -9.98
C GLU A 17 13.52 -26.02 -9.77
N ASN A 18 14.81 -26.27 -9.52
CA ASN A 18 15.37 -27.59 -9.24
C ASN A 18 15.60 -27.83 -7.74
N GLY A 19 15.33 -26.84 -6.91
CA GLY A 19 15.54 -26.86 -5.47
C GLY A 19 14.80 -27.97 -4.74
N ASN A 20 15.34 -28.37 -3.58
CA ASN A 20 14.84 -29.49 -2.79
C ASN A 20 13.79 -29.09 -1.75
N VAL A 21 13.47 -27.81 -1.62
CA VAL A 21 12.39 -27.30 -0.77
C VAL A 21 11.22 -26.91 -1.66
N ILE A 22 10.04 -27.38 -1.31
CA ILE A 22 8.76 -27.08 -1.95
C ILE A 22 7.98 -26.17 -1.01
N GLY A 23 7.58 -25.00 -1.48
CA GLY A 23 6.74 -24.07 -0.74
C GLY A 23 5.34 -23.98 -1.33
N VAL A 24 4.32 -24.19 -0.50
CA VAL A 24 2.92 -23.88 -0.81
C VAL A 24 2.60 -22.55 -0.15
N ILE A 25 2.30 -21.55 -0.97
CA ILE A 25 2.11 -20.16 -0.55
C ILE A 25 0.70 -19.73 -0.94
N ASP A 26 -0.07 -19.26 0.03
CA ASP A 26 -1.35 -18.62 -0.16
C ASP A 26 -1.46 -17.39 0.74
N GLU A 27 -2.51 -16.58 0.56
CA GLU A 27 -2.70 -15.36 1.35
C GLU A 27 -2.72 -15.66 2.85
N GLY A 28 -1.71 -15.16 3.57
CA GLY A 28 -1.52 -15.43 5.01
C GLY A 28 -1.15 -16.88 5.37
N PHE A 29 -0.84 -17.73 4.39
CA PHE A 29 -0.51 -19.14 4.61
C PHE A 29 0.78 -19.53 3.88
N VAL A 30 1.71 -20.13 4.62
CA VAL A 30 2.96 -20.66 4.08
C VAL A 30 3.21 -22.03 4.67
N LYS A 31 3.46 -23.01 3.80
CA LYS A 31 3.97 -24.32 4.18
C LYS A 31 5.22 -24.65 3.38
N LEU A 32 6.29 -25.06 4.05
CA LEU A 32 7.54 -25.48 3.43
C LEU A 32 7.82 -26.95 3.75
N THR A 33 8.17 -27.73 2.73
CA THR A 33 8.53 -29.14 2.89
C THR A 33 9.72 -29.50 2.00
N THR A 34 10.62 -30.36 2.46
CA THR A 34 11.64 -30.94 1.57
C THR A 34 11.00 -31.90 0.55
N LYS A 35 11.72 -32.26 -0.51
CA LYS A 35 11.31 -33.32 -1.47
C LYS A 35 11.05 -34.67 -0.79
N ASP A 36 11.72 -34.93 0.34
CA ASP A 36 11.55 -36.14 1.14
C ASP A 36 10.35 -36.07 2.12
N GLY A 37 9.59 -34.96 2.09
CA GLY A 37 8.39 -34.77 2.90
C GLY A 37 8.64 -34.22 4.31
N ILE A 38 9.86 -33.78 4.63
CA ILE A 38 10.18 -33.19 5.93
C ILE A 38 9.63 -31.77 5.97
N GLU A 39 8.78 -31.47 6.95
CA GLU A 39 8.24 -30.13 7.15
C GLU A 39 9.30 -29.19 7.73
N ILE A 40 9.38 -27.98 7.18
CA ILE A 40 10.28 -26.92 7.61
C ILE A 40 9.42 -25.81 8.20
N ASP A 41 9.74 -25.35 9.42
CA ASP A 41 9.11 -24.16 9.99
C ASP A 41 9.44 -22.93 9.11
N PRO A 42 8.45 -22.30 8.46
CA PRO A 42 8.68 -21.14 7.61
C PRO A 42 9.33 -19.95 8.33
N LYS A 43 9.18 -19.84 9.65
CA LYS A 43 9.79 -18.76 10.46
C LYS A 43 11.27 -19.00 10.76
N SER A 44 11.74 -20.25 10.60
CA SER A 44 13.13 -20.62 10.82
C SER A 44 14.05 -20.30 9.62
N VAL A 45 13.47 -19.98 8.46
CA VAL A 45 14.20 -19.69 7.23
C VAL A 45 14.11 -18.22 6.85
N LYS A 46 15.18 -17.71 6.26
CA LYS A 46 15.26 -16.32 5.81
C LYS A 46 15.16 -16.25 4.29
N PRO A 47 14.11 -15.67 3.70
CA PRO A 47 14.05 -15.44 2.26
C PRO A 47 15.19 -14.53 1.80
N LYS A 48 15.81 -14.84 0.66
CA LYS A 48 16.79 -13.94 0.04
C LYS A 48 16.09 -12.75 -0.62
N LEU A 49 16.38 -11.56 -0.13
CA LEU A 49 15.76 -10.30 -0.57
C LEU A 49 16.80 -9.37 -1.18
N ASP A 50 16.38 -8.59 -2.19
CA ASP A 50 17.20 -7.49 -2.68
C ASP A 50 16.95 -6.21 -1.85
N ARG A 51 17.73 -5.16 -2.12
CA ARG A 51 17.65 -3.90 -1.35
C ARG A 51 16.28 -3.24 -1.45
N GLU A 52 15.64 -3.25 -2.62
CA GLU A 52 14.34 -2.62 -2.81
C GLU A 52 13.25 -3.35 -2.01
N ASP A 53 13.31 -4.69 -1.97
CA ASP A 53 12.42 -5.49 -1.15
C ASP A 53 12.60 -5.17 0.35
N LEU A 54 13.85 -5.04 0.81
CA LEU A 54 14.16 -4.68 2.20
C LEU A 54 13.67 -3.27 2.57
N ASP A 55 13.81 -2.32 1.66
CA ASP A 55 13.33 -0.95 1.84
C ASP A 55 11.80 -0.93 1.99
N LEU A 56 11.07 -1.66 1.15
CA LEU A 56 9.60 -1.81 1.25
C LEU A 56 9.18 -2.47 2.58
N VAL A 57 9.85 -3.55 2.98
CA VAL A 57 9.58 -4.21 4.28
C VAL A 57 9.80 -3.24 5.44
N SER A 58 10.89 -2.46 5.41
CA SER A 58 11.17 -1.47 6.44
C SER A 58 10.10 -0.38 6.49
N MET A 59 9.64 0.09 5.32
CA MET A 59 8.55 1.08 5.22
C MET A 59 7.25 0.55 5.81
N ILE A 60 6.84 -0.67 5.47
CA ILE A 60 5.61 -1.29 6.01
C ILE A 60 5.69 -1.39 7.54
N LYS A 61 6.79 -1.96 8.07
CA LYS A 61 6.96 -2.18 9.51
C LYS A 61 7.03 -0.89 10.34
N ARG A 62 7.44 0.22 9.73
CA ARG A 62 7.39 1.55 10.38
C ARG A 62 5.98 2.08 10.58
N ILE A 63 5.01 1.59 9.79
CA ILE A 63 3.60 1.97 9.89
C ILE A 63 2.87 0.99 10.80
N LYS A 64 3.01 -0.31 10.53
CA LYS A 64 2.31 -1.39 11.25
C LYS A 64 3.10 -2.69 11.16
N GLU A 65 3.18 -3.43 12.26
CA GLU A 65 3.78 -4.77 12.24
C GLU A 65 2.80 -5.74 11.57
N VAL A 66 3.21 -6.32 10.44
CA VAL A 66 2.44 -7.26 9.62
C VAL A 66 3.33 -8.45 9.29
N ASP A 67 2.76 -9.66 9.30
CA ASP A 67 3.44 -10.84 8.77
C ASP A 67 3.45 -10.76 7.24
N LEU A 68 4.65 -10.70 6.66
CA LEU A 68 4.86 -10.58 5.22
C LEU A 68 5.38 -11.86 4.59
N LEU A 69 5.48 -12.96 5.36
CA LEU A 69 6.19 -14.15 4.93
C LEU A 69 5.66 -14.73 3.62
N ASP A 70 4.33 -14.71 3.44
CA ASP A 70 3.70 -15.12 2.19
C ASP A 70 4.18 -14.30 0.99
N ALA A 71 4.23 -12.97 1.12
CA ALA A 71 4.72 -12.05 0.11
C ALA A 71 6.22 -12.25 -0.15
N LEU A 72 7.03 -12.39 0.90
CA LEU A 72 8.49 -12.51 0.81
C LEU A 72 8.96 -13.77 0.07
N LEU A 73 8.13 -14.81 0.07
CA LEU A 73 8.42 -16.06 -0.61
C LEU A 73 7.95 -16.08 -2.07
N LEU A 74 7.22 -15.07 -2.56
CA LEU A 74 6.86 -14.97 -3.97
C LEU A 74 8.07 -14.66 -4.85
N GLU A 75 7.91 -14.90 -6.16
CA GLU A 75 8.90 -14.48 -7.16
C GLU A 75 9.05 -12.95 -7.20
N LYS A 76 10.21 -12.46 -7.64
CA LYS A 76 10.60 -11.04 -7.51
C LYS A 76 9.53 -10.03 -7.96
N ARG A 77 8.94 -10.22 -9.15
CA ARG A 77 7.93 -9.28 -9.67
C ARG A 77 6.66 -9.28 -8.80
N GLU A 78 6.20 -10.45 -8.40
CA GLU A 78 4.96 -10.61 -7.63
C GLU A 78 5.15 -10.18 -6.18
N ARG A 79 6.29 -10.52 -5.59
CA ARG A 79 6.71 -10.04 -4.27
C ARG A 79 6.66 -8.52 -4.20
N ARG A 80 7.28 -7.83 -5.17
CA ARG A 80 7.25 -6.36 -5.22
C ARG A 80 5.83 -5.79 -5.32
N MET A 81 4.99 -6.39 -6.17
CA MET A 81 3.60 -5.96 -6.31
C MET A 81 2.81 -6.17 -5.01
N LYS A 82 2.95 -7.33 -4.35
CA LYS A 82 2.27 -7.63 -3.08
C LYS A 82 2.77 -6.70 -1.97
N LEU A 83 4.08 -6.45 -1.85
CA LEU A 83 4.64 -5.51 -0.87
C LEU A 83 4.16 -4.07 -1.09
N ILE A 84 4.11 -3.57 -2.34
CA ILE A 84 3.58 -2.23 -2.64
C ILE A 84 2.10 -2.15 -2.30
N HIS A 85 1.33 -3.20 -2.60
CA HIS A 85 -0.09 -3.27 -2.25
C HIS A 85 -0.29 -3.21 -0.74
N THR A 86 0.42 -4.05 0.00
CA THR A 86 0.39 -4.05 1.47
C THR A 86 0.82 -2.71 2.05
N LEU A 87 1.85 -2.06 1.50
CA LEU A 87 2.25 -0.70 1.90
C LEU A 87 1.11 0.32 1.69
N GLY A 88 0.36 0.19 0.59
CA GLY A 88 -0.83 0.99 0.31
C GLY A 88 -1.92 0.80 1.38
N GLU A 89 -2.28 -0.46 1.64
CA GLU A 89 -3.32 -0.81 2.60
C GLU A 89 -2.99 -0.34 4.03
N VAL A 90 -1.78 -0.63 4.52
CA VAL A 90 -1.38 -0.20 5.87
C VAL A 90 -1.30 1.32 5.98
N PHE A 91 -0.93 2.01 4.90
CA PHE A 91 -0.87 3.46 4.90
C PHE A 91 -2.26 4.09 4.87
N GLU A 92 -3.19 3.57 4.06
CA GLU A 92 -4.59 3.99 4.08
C GLU A 92 -5.21 3.79 5.47
N GLU A 93 -4.99 2.63 6.12
CA GLU A 93 -5.45 2.37 7.49
C GLU A 93 -4.86 3.37 8.48
N PHE A 94 -3.56 3.67 8.37
CA PHE A 94 -2.90 4.68 9.20
C PHE A 94 -3.53 6.07 9.04
N ILE A 95 -3.75 6.52 7.79
CA ILE A 95 -4.38 7.82 7.50
C ILE A 95 -5.80 7.89 8.07
N LEU A 96 -6.59 6.84 7.87
CA LEU A 96 -7.94 6.76 8.43
C LEU A 96 -7.91 6.89 9.95
N GLY A 97 -6.97 6.20 10.61
CA GLY A 97 -6.77 6.28 12.06
C GLY A 97 -6.41 7.69 12.54
N GLU A 98 -5.48 8.36 11.86
CA GLU A 98 -5.07 9.73 12.23
C GLU A 98 -6.20 10.75 12.01
N LEU A 99 -6.91 10.68 10.88
CA LEU A 99 -8.02 11.60 10.57
C LEU A 99 -9.21 11.40 11.51
N SER A 100 -9.58 10.14 11.78
CA SER A 100 -10.78 9.79 12.57
C SER A 100 -10.67 10.18 14.05
N ARG A 101 -9.46 10.50 14.54
CA ARG A 101 -9.28 11.03 15.90
C ARG A 101 -9.87 12.43 16.07
N GLU A 102 -9.99 13.21 14.99
CA GLU A 102 -10.37 14.62 15.06
C GLU A 102 -11.56 14.98 14.18
N PHE A 103 -11.80 14.22 13.12
CA PHE A 103 -12.78 14.55 12.09
C PHE A 103 -13.75 13.40 11.86
N LYS A 104 -14.94 13.73 11.36
CA LYS A 104 -15.80 12.74 10.72
C LYS A 104 -15.21 12.35 9.36
N VAL A 105 -14.93 11.07 9.16
CA VAL A 105 -14.32 10.55 7.92
C VAL A 105 -15.25 9.53 7.26
N GLU A 106 -15.47 9.67 5.96
CA GLU A 106 -16.10 8.65 5.12
C GLU A 106 -15.02 8.03 4.23
N ALA A 107 -14.81 6.72 4.35
CA ALA A 107 -13.83 5.97 3.56
C ALA A 107 -14.47 5.46 2.26
N HIS A 108 -13.75 5.62 1.15
CA HIS A 108 -14.16 5.23 -0.21
C HIS A 108 -15.59 5.67 -0.62
N PRO A 109 -15.96 6.95 -0.41
CA PRO A 109 -17.28 7.46 -0.80
C PRO A 109 -17.44 7.47 -2.32
N LYS A 110 -18.65 7.23 -2.81
CA LYS A 110 -18.97 7.51 -4.22
C LYS A 110 -19.42 8.96 -4.35
N LEU A 111 -18.56 9.80 -4.91
CA LEU A 111 -18.85 11.24 -5.06
C LEU A 111 -19.93 11.51 -6.11
N PHE A 112 -19.95 10.72 -7.19
CA PHE A 112 -20.90 10.87 -8.28
C PHE A 112 -21.09 9.56 -9.05
N LEU A 113 -22.16 9.47 -9.85
CA LEU A 113 -22.40 8.32 -10.72
C LEU A 113 -21.40 8.31 -11.88
N SER A 114 -20.69 7.20 -12.06
CA SER A 114 -19.77 7.01 -13.18
C SER A 114 -20.54 6.74 -14.47
N LEU A 115 -20.29 7.55 -15.51
CA LEU A 115 -20.77 7.32 -16.87
C LEU A 115 -19.76 6.55 -17.72
N SER A 116 -18.79 5.88 -17.09
CA SER A 116 -17.71 5.17 -17.78
C SER A 116 -18.22 4.10 -18.75
N LYS A 117 -19.29 3.38 -18.37
CA LYS A 117 -19.95 2.38 -19.24
C LYS A 117 -20.57 2.98 -20.51
N PHE A 118 -20.99 4.24 -20.47
CA PHE A 118 -21.62 4.93 -21.61
C PHE A 118 -20.62 5.68 -22.48
N SER A 119 -19.63 6.31 -21.84
CA SER A 119 -18.62 7.14 -22.51
C SER A 119 -17.37 6.37 -22.96
N GLY A 120 -17.19 5.14 -22.50
CA GLY A 120 -15.97 4.34 -22.71
C GLY A 120 -14.74 4.90 -21.99
N LYS A 121 -14.87 6.00 -21.23
CA LYS A 121 -13.76 6.62 -20.49
C LYS A 121 -13.83 6.23 -19.02
N ARG A 122 -12.71 5.77 -18.47
CA ARG A 122 -12.60 5.55 -17.02
C ARG A 122 -12.80 6.90 -16.32
N GLN A 123 -13.68 6.91 -15.31
CA GLN A 123 -13.89 8.05 -14.43
C GLN A 123 -13.53 7.61 -13.03
N HIS A 124 -12.79 8.46 -12.33
CA HIS A 124 -12.42 8.31 -10.95
C HIS A 124 -13.43 9.09 -10.11
N ASN A 125 -14.23 8.37 -9.32
CA ASN A 125 -15.32 8.94 -8.53
C ASN A 125 -15.33 8.46 -7.07
N THR A 126 -14.28 7.76 -6.66
CA THR A 126 -14.14 7.18 -5.33
C THR A 126 -12.75 7.52 -4.81
N PRO A 127 -12.60 8.68 -4.11
CA PRO A 127 -11.36 8.99 -3.42
C PRO A 127 -11.16 8.05 -2.23
N ASP A 128 -9.97 8.05 -1.65
CA ASP A 128 -9.70 7.23 -0.46
C ASP A 128 -10.54 7.71 0.73
N PHE A 129 -10.57 9.02 0.99
CA PHE A 129 -11.34 9.60 2.11
C PHE A 129 -12.04 10.91 1.76
N LEU A 130 -13.23 11.12 2.33
CA LEU A 130 -13.90 12.41 2.41
C LEU A 130 -14.06 12.82 3.89
N VAL A 131 -13.43 13.93 4.24
CA VAL A 131 -13.37 14.46 5.60
C VAL A 131 -14.40 15.56 5.77
N GLU A 132 -15.26 15.44 6.78
CA GLU A 132 -16.36 16.35 7.12
C GLU A 132 -17.30 16.66 5.93
N GLY A 133 -17.36 15.75 4.95
CA GLY A 133 -18.12 15.96 3.72
C GLY A 133 -17.57 17.06 2.79
N LYS A 134 -16.35 17.57 3.04
CA LYS A 134 -15.84 18.80 2.42
C LYS A 134 -14.44 18.70 1.83
N VAL A 135 -13.57 17.87 2.37
CA VAL A 135 -12.15 17.81 1.96
C VAL A 135 -11.80 16.39 1.60
N ILE A 136 -11.23 16.19 0.41
CA ILE A 136 -10.74 14.87 0.02
C ILE A 136 -9.32 14.67 0.55
N VAL A 137 -9.05 13.48 1.08
CA VAL A 137 -7.69 13.01 1.34
C VAL A 137 -7.45 11.75 0.52
N GLU A 138 -6.44 11.79 -0.35
CA GLU A 138 -6.00 10.66 -1.16
C GLU A 138 -4.66 10.15 -0.62
N ALA A 139 -4.61 8.91 -0.13
CA ALA A 139 -3.41 8.28 0.36
C ALA A 139 -2.71 7.53 -0.79
N LYS A 140 -1.44 7.85 -1.04
CA LYS A 140 -0.68 7.23 -2.14
C LYS A 140 0.72 6.83 -1.70
N VAL A 141 1.15 5.64 -2.12
CA VAL A 141 2.49 5.10 -1.82
C VAL A 141 3.38 4.99 -3.06
N GLY A 142 2.84 5.36 -4.23
CA GLY A 142 3.52 5.36 -5.52
C GLY A 142 3.23 6.62 -6.33
N LYS A 143 3.23 6.47 -7.66
CA LYS A 143 2.96 7.59 -8.57
C LYS A 143 1.55 8.13 -8.36
N VAL A 144 1.46 9.45 -8.12
CA VAL A 144 0.18 10.17 -8.08
C VAL A 144 -0.37 10.29 -9.50
N ASP A 145 -1.60 9.82 -9.72
CA ASP A 145 -2.29 9.97 -10.98
C ASP A 145 -2.94 11.36 -11.06
N TYR A 146 -2.30 12.28 -11.79
CA TYR A 146 -2.80 13.65 -11.92
C TYR A 146 -4.22 13.70 -12.49
N ALA A 147 -4.59 12.81 -13.44
CA ALA A 147 -5.91 12.82 -14.05
C ALA A 147 -7.00 12.47 -13.03
N GLN A 148 -6.72 11.47 -12.17
CA GLN A 148 -7.58 11.13 -11.03
C GLN A 148 -7.78 12.34 -10.10
N ILE A 149 -6.69 12.99 -9.68
CA ILE A 149 -6.76 14.13 -8.77
C ILE A 149 -7.48 15.32 -9.41
N GLU A 150 -7.26 15.56 -10.71
CA GLU A 150 -7.92 16.61 -11.46
C GLU A 150 -9.44 16.42 -11.50
N GLU A 151 -9.93 15.18 -11.68
CA GLU A 151 -11.38 14.90 -11.64
C GLU A 151 -12.00 15.24 -10.28
N TYR A 152 -11.34 14.88 -9.18
CA TYR A 152 -11.78 15.21 -7.83
C TYR A 152 -11.75 16.73 -7.57
N SER A 153 -10.72 17.41 -8.08
CA SER A 153 -10.48 18.83 -7.84
C SER A 153 -11.56 19.77 -8.39
N ARG A 154 -12.39 19.29 -9.32
CA ARG A 154 -13.54 20.03 -9.86
C ARG A 154 -14.64 20.26 -8.83
N PHE A 155 -14.70 19.44 -7.80
CA PHE A 155 -15.80 19.43 -6.82
C PHE A 155 -15.32 19.71 -5.40
N TYR A 156 -14.11 19.28 -5.06
CA TYR A 156 -13.59 19.37 -3.69
C TYR A 156 -12.15 19.89 -3.67
N PRO A 157 -11.77 20.71 -2.66
CA PRO A 157 -10.37 20.84 -2.30
C PRO A 157 -9.85 19.51 -1.73
N GLY A 158 -8.54 19.30 -1.78
CA GLY A 158 -8.00 18.06 -1.25
C GLY A 158 -6.52 18.05 -0.99
N VAL A 159 -6.11 16.97 -0.34
CA VAL A 159 -4.74 16.68 0.03
C VAL A 159 -4.36 15.31 -0.51
N VAL A 160 -3.21 15.22 -1.18
CA VAL A 160 -2.56 13.94 -1.44
C VAL A 160 -1.56 13.70 -0.30
N ALA A 161 -1.81 12.65 0.50
CA ALA A 161 -0.94 12.20 1.57
C ALA A 161 0.03 11.15 1.02
N LEU A 162 1.33 11.36 1.27
CA LEU A 162 2.39 10.40 0.94
C LEU A 162 3.05 9.93 2.25
N PRO A 163 3.32 8.61 2.41
CA PRO A 163 3.85 8.09 3.66
C PRO A 163 5.25 8.65 3.95
N TYR A 164 6.05 8.81 2.90
CA TYR A 164 7.44 9.26 2.91
C TYR A 164 7.68 10.32 1.82
N ALA A 165 8.92 10.76 1.64
CA ALA A 165 9.28 11.73 0.63
C ALA A 165 9.03 11.20 -0.79
N GLY A 166 8.27 11.94 -1.59
CA GLY A 166 7.99 11.61 -2.98
C GLY A 166 7.68 12.82 -3.84
N SER A 167 7.78 12.63 -5.15
CA SER A 167 7.31 13.61 -6.13
C SER A 167 5.78 13.57 -6.20
N CYS A 168 5.15 14.72 -6.01
CA CYS A 168 3.71 14.85 -6.13
C CYS A 168 3.39 16.15 -6.85
N PHE A 169 2.54 16.04 -7.88
CA PHE A 169 2.04 17.15 -8.65
C PHE A 169 0.52 17.08 -8.64
N VAL A 170 -0.11 18.17 -8.23
CA VAL A 170 -1.56 18.25 -8.03
C VAL A 170 -2.10 19.55 -8.63
N PRO A 171 -3.39 19.57 -9.02
CA PRO A 171 -4.04 20.77 -9.53
C PRO A 171 -4.05 21.92 -8.51
N ARG A 172 -4.37 23.13 -8.99
CA ARG A 172 -4.55 24.30 -8.13
C ARG A 172 -5.65 24.04 -7.09
N GLY A 173 -5.40 24.42 -5.84
CA GLY A 173 -6.33 24.19 -4.73
C GLY A 173 -6.21 22.81 -4.09
N TRP A 174 -5.24 22.01 -4.54
CA TRP A 174 -4.81 20.78 -3.87
C TRP A 174 -3.38 20.93 -3.34
N GLN A 175 -3.04 20.11 -2.35
CA GLN A 175 -1.71 20.10 -1.77
C GLN A 175 -1.17 18.69 -1.57
N CYS A 176 0.14 18.54 -1.75
CA CYS A 176 0.85 17.31 -1.40
C CYS A 176 1.42 17.44 0.01
N VAL A 177 1.20 16.43 0.85
CA VAL A 177 1.83 16.33 2.18
C VAL A 177 2.68 15.06 2.19
N ASN A 178 4.00 15.26 2.30
CA ASN A 178 5.00 14.20 2.36
C ASN A 178 5.34 13.82 3.81
N ASN A 179 5.93 12.65 4.00
CA ASN A 179 6.42 12.15 5.29
C ASN A 179 5.32 12.05 6.35
N VAL A 180 4.09 11.73 5.95
CA VAL A 180 2.93 11.73 6.86
C VAL A 180 3.07 10.69 7.98
N VAL A 181 3.79 9.59 7.73
CA VAL A 181 4.08 8.59 8.78
C VAL A 181 4.99 9.15 9.87
N LEU A 182 5.87 10.10 9.54
CA LEU A 182 6.80 10.73 10.49
C LEU A 182 6.19 11.94 11.21
N ASP A 183 5.31 12.66 10.51
CA ASP A 183 4.69 13.89 11.02
C ASP A 183 3.23 13.98 10.55
N PRO A 184 2.32 13.20 11.17
CA PRO A 184 0.91 13.17 10.78
C PRO A 184 0.21 14.53 11.01
N LYS A 185 0.72 15.34 11.94
CA LYS A 185 0.18 16.66 12.26
C LYS A 185 0.13 17.57 11.02
N ARG A 186 1.10 17.46 10.11
CA ARG A 186 1.10 18.24 8.86
C ARG A 186 -0.12 17.95 7.99
N LEU A 187 -0.57 16.70 7.92
CA LEU A 187 -1.79 16.35 7.21
C LEU A 187 -3.00 16.98 7.89
N LEU A 188 -3.11 16.80 9.21
CA LEU A 188 -4.22 17.34 10.01
C LEU A 188 -4.32 18.86 9.88
N ASP A 189 -3.20 19.58 9.98
CA ASP A 189 -3.13 21.04 9.81
C ASP A 189 -3.61 21.47 8.42
N ARG A 190 -3.25 20.74 7.36
CA ARG A 190 -3.75 21.05 6.01
C ARG A 190 -5.24 20.84 5.87
N VAL A 191 -5.77 19.76 6.45
CA VAL A 191 -7.21 19.50 6.46
C VAL A 191 -7.94 20.61 7.23
N ARG A 192 -7.43 21.06 8.40
CA ARG A 192 -8.02 22.18 9.17
C ARG A 192 -8.09 23.46 8.36
N ILE A 193 -7.02 23.83 7.66
CA ILE A 193 -6.98 25.01 6.79
C ILE A 193 -8.11 24.96 5.74
N TYR A 194 -8.30 23.82 5.08
CA TYR A 194 -9.39 23.68 4.09
C TYR A 194 -10.79 23.69 4.73
N LEU A 195 -10.92 23.26 5.98
CA LEU A 195 -12.16 23.32 6.74
C LEU A 195 -12.44 24.71 7.34
N GLY A 196 -11.47 25.63 7.32
CA GLY A 196 -11.56 26.93 7.99
C GLY A 196 -11.57 26.83 9.52
N LYS A 197 -10.89 25.82 10.07
CA LYS A 197 -10.75 25.56 11.51
C LYS A 197 -9.36 25.90 12.02
#